data_AF-A0A2N7XU35-F1
#
_entry.id   AF-A0A2N7XU35-F1
#
_cell.length_a   1.000
_cell.length_b   1.000
_cell.length_c   1.000
_cell.angle_alpha   90.00
_cell.angle_beta   90.00
_cell.angle_gamma   90.00
#
_symmetry.space_group_name_H-M   'P 1'
#
loop_
_entity.id
_entity.type
_entity.pdbx_description
1 polymer ?
#
loop_
_entity_poly.entity_id
_entity_poly.type
_entity_poly.pdbx_seq_one_letter_code
_entity_poly.pdbx_strand_id
1 'polypeptide(L)'
;MAWNPQIILAGGVYGPRKSTDIEADLENEALSILEELGESIDDNLREALLADFTTTAGQAMCLKGGHAITLVGYDFREGNEWIYVHDDRLGPYARAELIEAEAFIELQASKGFEATDEVRAELNERWALAFSHWDPDAEEWLDPHEILVPDMGIIPADKKARLDFHYAYGTATIVSTHIKHWMEGICNTSELERREYGHTIKLSTISQIRSEVTGRPIGYKLNETLPAGAESPVATADAIERWNANKLSFLTSPMARLQWDIDFYWGENKVFKILLDATDTPLGDAVSAVYEHDLLFAELFLKVFRDDKLNAEFVDDEHFYSSFLKLVDKRDRDYASYLNATYGALRAPKKLEESEITVEGKGANDTAIEWFDPKADERTLIHLYDQVVRSPEEKNLIWAIGKDGTLFVAVDLKDPKRGHPSMTGFQAARIAGEMWWRRPSEKGGVWGVNHGSGRYSFDYANPQNLLTNAITKIASFFPDDQFIVSVRTTPPCISDLNPL
;
A
#
# COMPACT_ATOMS: atom_id res chain seq x y z
N MET A 1 -19.18 -20.16 -12.38
CA MET A 1 -20.09 -19.00 -12.38
C MET A 1 -19.40 -17.89 -11.63
N ALA A 2 -18.88 -16.89 -12.34
CA ALA A 2 -18.42 -15.67 -11.68
C ALA A 2 -19.65 -14.98 -11.07
N TRP A 3 -19.62 -14.75 -9.76
CA TRP A 3 -20.57 -13.84 -9.12
C TRP A 3 -20.31 -12.46 -9.73
N ASN A 4 -21.17 -12.02 -10.65
CA ASN A 4 -21.22 -10.60 -10.99
C ASN A 4 -21.81 -9.88 -9.77
N PRO A 5 -21.10 -8.92 -9.17
CA PRO A 5 -21.67 -8.14 -8.08
C PRO A 5 -22.93 -7.44 -8.60
N GLN A 6 -24.07 -7.71 -7.97
CA GLN A 6 -25.33 -7.05 -8.31
C GLN A 6 -25.26 -5.61 -7.83
N ILE A 7 -25.15 -4.65 -8.73
CA ILE A 7 -25.17 -3.23 -8.36
C ILE A 7 -26.62 -2.83 -8.13
N ILE A 8 -26.91 -2.20 -6.99
CA ILE A 8 -28.21 -1.63 -6.69
C ILE A 8 -28.06 -0.11 -6.71
N LEU A 9 -28.96 0.58 -7.41
CA LEU A 9 -29.01 2.04 -7.44
C LEU A 9 -30.28 2.48 -6.71
N ALA A 10 -30.16 3.45 -5.81
CA ALA A 10 -31.29 4.01 -5.08
C ALA A 10 -31.26 5.54 -5.16
N GLY A 11 -32.43 6.16 -5.29
CA GLY A 11 -32.56 7.60 -5.38
C GLY A 11 -33.98 8.06 -5.69
N GLY A 12 -34.13 9.31 -6.10
CA GLY A 12 -35.43 9.91 -6.45
C GLY A 12 -35.92 9.51 -7.85
N VAL A 13 -37.20 9.18 -7.97
CA VAL A 13 -37.89 8.95 -9.25
C VAL A 13 -38.69 10.19 -9.63
N TYR A 14 -38.49 10.68 -10.84
CA TYR A 14 -39.18 11.86 -11.37
C TYR A 14 -39.98 11.49 -12.63
N GLY A 15 -41.12 12.15 -12.81
CA GLY A 15 -41.93 12.01 -14.02
C GLY A 15 -43.23 12.82 -13.96
N PRO A 16 -44.12 12.68 -14.96
CA PRO A 16 -45.40 13.36 -14.99
C PRO A 16 -46.30 12.90 -13.84
N ARG A 17 -47.02 13.84 -13.23
CA ARG A 17 -48.00 13.60 -12.14
C ARG A 17 -49.24 12.89 -12.71
N LYS A 18 -49.78 11.88 -12.01
CA LYS A 18 -50.96 11.12 -12.48
C LYS A 18 -52.22 11.98 -12.46
N SER A 19 -53.11 11.81 -13.44
CA SER A 19 -54.35 12.59 -13.57
C SER A 19 -55.27 12.50 -12.35
N THR A 20 -55.34 11.32 -11.72
CA THR A 20 -56.20 11.07 -10.54
C THR A 20 -55.78 11.84 -9.30
N ASP A 21 -54.47 12.10 -9.14
CA ASP A 21 -53.93 12.81 -7.98
C ASP A 21 -54.14 14.32 -8.13
N ILE A 22 -54.12 14.81 -9.38
CA ILE A 22 -54.41 16.21 -9.74
C ILE A 22 -55.89 16.53 -9.53
N GLU A 23 -56.79 15.63 -9.94
CA GLU A 23 -58.24 15.81 -9.72
C GLU A 23 -58.56 15.92 -8.23
N ALA A 24 -57.96 15.08 -7.38
CA ALA A 24 -58.16 15.10 -5.95
C ALA A 24 -57.58 16.37 -5.27
N ASP A 25 -56.39 16.82 -5.68
CA ASP A 25 -55.76 18.03 -5.14
C ASP A 25 -56.51 19.29 -5.56
N LEU A 26 -56.92 19.40 -6.84
CA LEU A 26 -57.72 20.52 -7.35
C LEU A 26 -59.11 20.56 -6.72
N GLU A 27 -59.74 19.40 -6.51
CA GLU A 27 -61.04 19.33 -5.82
C GLU A 27 -60.92 19.77 -4.36
N ASN A 28 -59.84 19.39 -3.67
CA ASN A 28 -59.56 19.83 -2.30
C ASN A 28 -59.22 21.33 -2.22
N GLU A 29 -58.43 21.86 -3.16
CA GLU A 29 -58.08 23.27 -3.21
C GLU A 29 -59.31 24.14 -3.51
N ALA A 30 -60.12 23.72 -4.50
CA ALA A 30 -61.40 24.35 -4.81
C ALA A 30 -62.37 24.29 -3.62
N LEU A 31 -62.46 23.17 -2.90
CA LEU A 31 -63.26 23.04 -1.68
C LEU A 31 -62.77 23.98 -0.57
N SER A 32 -61.46 24.13 -0.38
CA SER A 32 -60.90 25.03 0.64
C SER A 32 -61.20 26.50 0.35
N ILE A 33 -61.10 26.92 -0.91
CA ILE A 33 -61.40 28.29 -1.34
C ILE A 33 -62.92 28.56 -1.22
N LEU A 34 -63.75 27.56 -1.53
CA LEU A 34 -65.20 27.66 -1.35
C LEU A 34 -65.60 27.74 0.14
N GLU A 35 -64.88 27.06 1.04
CA GLU A 35 -65.05 27.20 2.49
C GLU A 35 -64.65 28.59 3.00
N GLU A 36 -63.57 29.19 2.45
CA GLU A 36 -63.15 30.55 2.80
C GLU A 36 -64.13 31.63 2.32
N LEU A 37 -64.86 31.41 1.23
CA LEU A 37 -65.77 32.40 0.64
C LEU A 37 -67.17 32.46 1.29
N GLY A 38 -67.53 31.50 2.15
CA GLY A 38 -68.77 31.51 2.96
C GLY A 38 -70.09 31.39 2.19
N GLU A 39 -71.21 31.24 2.93
CA GLU A 39 -72.57 30.85 2.47
C GLU A 39 -73.29 31.78 1.43
N SER A 40 -72.60 32.63 0.67
CA SER A 40 -73.25 33.55 -0.29
C SER A 40 -72.98 33.28 -1.77
N ILE A 41 -72.48 32.11 -2.15
CA ILE A 41 -72.25 31.75 -3.55
C ILE A 41 -73.47 31.01 -4.12
N ASP A 42 -74.02 31.50 -5.24
CA ASP A 42 -75.05 30.81 -6.04
C ASP A 42 -74.49 29.48 -6.60
N ASP A 43 -75.27 28.40 -6.52
CA ASP A 43 -74.90 27.06 -6.99
C ASP A 43 -74.41 27.06 -8.45
N ASN A 44 -74.91 27.97 -9.30
CA ASN A 44 -74.42 28.09 -10.69
C ASN A 44 -72.99 28.66 -10.78
N LEU A 45 -72.62 29.58 -9.89
CA LEU A 45 -71.26 30.13 -9.84
C LEU A 45 -70.28 29.11 -9.25
N ARG A 46 -70.76 28.26 -8.33
CA ARG A 46 -70.01 27.13 -7.79
C ARG A 46 -69.71 26.08 -8.85
N GLU A 47 -70.69 25.68 -9.66
CA GLU A 47 -70.48 24.74 -10.77
C GLU A 47 -69.57 25.33 -11.85
N ALA A 48 -69.68 26.62 -12.16
CA ALA A 48 -68.81 27.30 -13.12
C ALA A 48 -67.34 27.38 -12.64
N LEU A 49 -67.11 27.67 -11.36
CA LEU A 49 -65.77 27.68 -10.77
C LEU A 49 -65.15 26.28 -10.78
N LEU A 50 -65.90 25.24 -10.39
CA LEU A 50 -65.43 23.85 -10.48
C LEU A 50 -65.09 23.46 -11.93
N ALA A 51 -65.89 23.89 -12.91
CA ALA A 51 -65.62 23.64 -14.32
C ALA A 51 -64.35 24.36 -14.84
N ASP A 52 -64.10 25.60 -14.41
CA ASP A 52 -62.89 26.36 -14.77
C ASP A 52 -61.62 25.74 -14.14
N PHE A 53 -61.70 25.22 -12.90
CA PHE A 53 -60.57 24.52 -12.26
C PHE A 53 -60.25 23.18 -12.95
N THR A 54 -61.24 22.49 -13.52
CA THR A 54 -61.01 21.22 -14.25
C THR A 54 -60.40 21.39 -15.65
N THR A 55 -60.33 22.61 -16.21
CA THR A 55 -59.94 22.81 -17.62
C THR A 55 -58.55 23.38 -17.85
N THR A 56 -57.73 23.61 -16.82
CA THR A 56 -56.39 24.18 -17.01
C THR A 56 -55.30 23.65 -16.07
N ALA A 57 -55.09 22.33 -16.00
CA ALA A 57 -53.92 21.76 -15.35
C ALA A 57 -53.11 20.91 -16.34
N GLY A 58 -52.12 21.54 -16.99
CA GLY A 58 -51.03 20.78 -17.60
C GLY A 58 -50.33 20.00 -16.50
N GLN A 59 -50.15 18.68 -16.68
CA GLN A 59 -49.59 17.83 -15.62
C GLN A 59 -48.14 18.26 -15.38
N ALA A 60 -47.83 18.88 -14.24
CA ALA A 60 -46.47 19.27 -13.94
C ALA A 60 -45.59 18.03 -13.67
N MET A 61 -44.31 18.11 -14.00
CA MET A 61 -43.34 17.11 -13.54
C MET A 61 -43.18 17.21 -12.02
N CYS A 62 -43.05 16.06 -11.35
CA CYS A 62 -42.84 16.01 -9.91
C CYS A 62 -41.94 14.83 -9.48
N LEU A 63 -41.41 14.93 -8.26
CA LEU A 63 -40.84 13.79 -7.54
C LEU A 63 -41.97 12.81 -7.20
N LYS A 64 -41.87 11.57 -7.70
CA LYS A 64 -42.82 10.49 -7.39
C LYS A 64 -42.49 9.75 -6.10
N GLY A 65 -41.23 9.80 -5.67
CA GLY A 65 -40.74 9.18 -4.43
C GLY A 65 -39.35 8.58 -4.57
N GLY A 66 -38.84 8.02 -3.47
CA GLY A 66 -37.59 7.27 -3.47
C GLY A 66 -37.80 5.84 -3.97
N HIS A 67 -36.87 5.34 -4.80
CA HIS A 67 -36.92 4.00 -5.36
C HIS A 67 -35.55 3.34 -5.40
N ALA A 68 -35.51 2.01 -5.49
CA ALA A 68 -34.29 1.24 -5.67
C ALA A 68 -34.45 0.20 -6.77
N ILE A 69 -33.44 0.12 -7.64
CA ILE A 69 -33.38 -0.84 -8.76
C ILE A 69 -32.12 -1.68 -8.68
N THR A 70 -32.14 -2.87 -9.29
CA THR A 70 -30.95 -3.72 -9.42
C THR A 70 -30.47 -3.76 -10.87
N LEU A 71 -29.19 -3.49 -11.11
CA LEU A 71 -28.59 -3.67 -12.44
C LEU A 71 -28.37 -5.16 -12.72
N VAL A 72 -28.87 -5.61 -13.87
CA VAL A 72 -28.84 -7.02 -14.29
C VAL A 72 -27.87 -7.24 -15.44
N GLY A 73 -27.67 -6.22 -16.29
CA GLY A 73 -26.75 -6.30 -17.42
C GLY A 73 -26.68 -5.00 -18.20
N TYR A 74 -25.95 -5.01 -19.31
CA TYR A 74 -25.83 -3.89 -20.25
C TYR A 74 -25.67 -4.43 -21.67
N ASP A 75 -26.03 -3.64 -22.68
CA ASP A 75 -25.76 -3.91 -24.09
C ASP A 75 -25.28 -2.65 -24.80
N PHE A 76 -23.96 -2.59 -25.00
CA PHE A 76 -23.28 -1.49 -25.67
C PHE A 76 -22.82 -1.85 -27.10
N ARG A 77 -23.42 -2.88 -27.70
CA ARG A 77 -23.08 -3.31 -29.06
C ARG A 77 -23.88 -2.52 -30.08
N GLU A 78 -23.30 -2.34 -31.26
CA GLU A 78 -23.97 -1.75 -32.43
C GLU A 78 -24.48 -0.31 -32.18
N GLY A 79 -23.82 0.44 -31.31
CA GLY A 79 -24.18 1.84 -31.00
C GLY A 79 -25.34 2.00 -30.01
N ASN A 80 -25.79 0.90 -29.41
CA ASN A 80 -26.75 0.94 -28.30
C ASN A 80 -26.07 1.35 -26.99
N GLU A 81 -26.79 1.99 -26.07
CA GLU A 81 -26.30 2.32 -24.72
C GLU A 81 -27.25 1.82 -23.61
N TRP A 82 -27.74 0.58 -23.77
CA TRP A 82 -28.77 0.03 -22.87
C TRP A 82 -28.19 -0.53 -21.58
N ILE A 83 -28.86 -0.24 -20.48
CA ILE A 83 -28.68 -0.85 -19.17
C ILE A 83 -29.94 -1.65 -18.85
N TYR A 84 -29.77 -2.93 -18.53
CA TYR A 84 -30.86 -3.81 -18.12
C TYR A 84 -30.99 -3.78 -16.62
N VAL A 85 -32.20 -3.51 -16.15
CA VAL A 85 -32.50 -3.35 -14.73
C VAL A 85 -33.62 -4.30 -14.31
N HIS A 86 -33.61 -4.65 -13.04
CA HIS A 86 -34.76 -5.21 -12.35
C HIS A 86 -35.36 -4.09 -11.49
N ASP A 87 -36.58 -3.68 -11.85
CA ASP A 87 -37.42 -2.77 -11.09
C ASP A 87 -38.68 -3.57 -10.72
N ASP A 88 -39.08 -3.55 -9.46
CA ASP A 88 -40.28 -4.27 -8.98
C ASP A 88 -41.59 -3.73 -9.58
N ARG A 89 -41.59 -2.49 -10.09
CA ARG A 89 -42.74 -1.85 -10.76
C ARG A 89 -42.83 -2.21 -12.24
N LEU A 90 -41.69 -2.30 -12.92
CA LEU A 90 -41.60 -2.52 -14.37
C LEU A 90 -41.32 -3.99 -14.75
N GLY A 91 -40.91 -4.80 -13.77
CA GLY A 91 -40.60 -6.21 -13.94
C GLY A 91 -39.11 -6.50 -14.18
N PRO A 92 -38.78 -7.80 -14.32
CA PRO A 92 -37.41 -8.19 -14.62
C PRO A 92 -37.04 -7.79 -16.04
N TYR A 93 -35.87 -7.17 -16.21
CA TYR A 93 -35.26 -6.78 -17.50
C TYR A 93 -35.81 -5.52 -18.18
N ALA A 94 -36.31 -4.55 -17.41
CA ALA A 94 -36.60 -3.22 -17.96
C ALA A 94 -35.31 -2.61 -18.57
N ARG A 95 -35.48 -1.85 -19.66
CA ARG A 95 -34.38 -1.16 -20.32
C ARG A 95 -34.30 0.26 -19.81
N ALA A 96 -33.10 0.68 -19.48
CA ALA A 96 -32.78 2.04 -19.11
C ALA A 96 -31.65 2.57 -19.99
N GLU A 97 -31.69 3.87 -20.27
CA GLU A 97 -30.60 4.60 -20.93
C GLU A 97 -30.02 5.61 -19.95
N LEU A 98 -28.71 5.82 -20.04
CA LEU A 98 -28.03 6.85 -19.25
C LEU A 98 -28.22 8.20 -19.95
N ILE A 99 -28.88 9.14 -19.30
CA ILE A 99 -29.14 10.47 -19.87
C ILE A 99 -28.77 11.58 -18.88
N GLU A 100 -28.55 12.78 -19.41
CA GLU A 100 -28.58 14.00 -18.60
C GLU A 100 -30.03 14.27 -18.18
N ALA A 101 -30.25 14.57 -16.89
CA ALA A 101 -31.61 14.78 -16.37
C ALA A 101 -32.30 15.98 -17.02
N GLU A 102 -31.54 17.01 -17.41
CA GLU A 102 -32.07 18.17 -18.16
C GLU A 102 -32.66 17.76 -19.52
N ALA A 103 -32.06 16.78 -20.21
CA ALA A 103 -32.58 16.29 -21.48
C ALA A 103 -33.96 15.63 -21.32
N PHE A 104 -34.23 15.01 -20.17
CA PHE A 104 -35.56 14.50 -19.84
C PHE A 104 -36.57 15.62 -19.59
N ILE A 105 -36.18 16.69 -18.91
CA ILE A 105 -37.04 17.86 -18.68
C ILE A 105 -37.45 18.46 -20.02
N GLU A 106 -36.51 18.66 -20.95
CA GLU A 106 -36.80 19.18 -22.29
C GLU A 106 -37.75 18.27 -23.07
N LEU A 107 -37.54 16.94 -23.00
CA LEU A 107 -38.41 15.96 -23.64
C LEU A 107 -39.84 16.04 -23.10
N GLN A 108 -40.02 16.13 -21.78
CA GLN A 108 -41.34 16.20 -21.17
C GLN A 108 -42.03 17.55 -21.39
N ALA A 109 -41.27 18.65 -21.39
CA ALA A 109 -41.79 19.98 -21.73
C ALA A 109 -42.36 20.01 -23.15
N SER A 110 -41.73 19.32 -24.12
CA SER A 110 -42.25 19.20 -25.49
C SER A 110 -43.60 18.46 -25.57
N LYS A 111 -43.93 17.66 -24.55
CA LYS A 111 -45.19 16.92 -24.40
C LYS A 111 -46.23 17.65 -23.54
N GLY A 112 -45.94 18.88 -23.12
CA GLY A 112 -46.83 19.71 -22.31
C GLY A 112 -46.70 19.49 -20.80
N PHE A 113 -45.64 18.81 -20.35
CA PHE A 113 -45.34 18.59 -18.94
C PHE A 113 -44.19 19.49 -18.50
N GLU A 114 -44.52 20.67 -17.95
CA GLU A 114 -43.50 21.61 -17.47
C GLU A 114 -43.01 21.22 -16.06
N ALA A 115 -41.69 21.35 -15.84
CA ALA A 115 -41.08 21.18 -14.53
C ALA A 115 -41.07 22.49 -13.74
N THR A 116 -41.33 22.41 -12.44
CA THR A 116 -41.20 23.55 -11.53
C THR A 116 -39.74 23.95 -11.35
N ASP A 117 -39.50 25.19 -10.91
CA ASP A 117 -38.14 25.68 -10.61
C ASP A 117 -37.41 24.80 -9.56
N GLU A 118 -38.15 24.22 -8.61
CA GLU A 118 -37.64 23.31 -7.60
C GLU A 118 -37.11 22.01 -8.22
N VAL A 119 -37.91 21.36 -9.09
CA VAL A 119 -37.51 20.14 -9.80
C VAL A 119 -36.32 20.42 -10.71
N ARG A 120 -36.33 21.55 -11.42
CA ARG A 120 -35.20 21.97 -12.26
C ARG A 120 -33.91 22.15 -11.44
N ALA A 121 -34.00 22.73 -10.24
CA ALA A 121 -32.86 22.89 -9.36
C ALA A 121 -32.31 21.55 -8.82
N GLU A 122 -33.19 20.60 -8.48
CA GLU A 122 -32.79 19.27 -7.99
C GLU A 122 -32.15 18.39 -9.09
N LEU A 123 -32.57 18.58 -10.33
CA LEU A 123 -32.10 17.81 -11.49
C LEU A 123 -30.92 18.44 -12.23
N ASN A 124 -30.56 19.68 -11.89
CA ASN A 124 -29.51 20.42 -12.59
C ASN A 124 -28.15 19.70 -12.51
N GLU A 125 -27.49 19.54 -13.66
CA GLU A 125 -26.17 18.87 -13.81
C GLU A 125 -26.12 17.43 -13.25
N ARG A 126 -27.28 16.75 -13.21
CA ARG A 126 -27.39 15.37 -12.73
C ARG A 126 -27.61 14.42 -13.90
N TRP A 127 -27.02 13.24 -13.82
CA TRP A 127 -27.34 12.14 -14.72
C TRP A 127 -28.48 11.29 -14.14
N ALA A 128 -29.22 10.61 -15.00
CA ALA A 128 -30.35 9.77 -14.62
C ALA A 128 -30.44 8.51 -15.49
N LEU A 129 -31.21 7.54 -15.01
CA LEU A 129 -31.63 6.37 -15.78
C LEU A 129 -33.06 6.56 -16.27
N ALA A 130 -33.22 6.67 -17.59
CA ALA A 130 -34.52 6.83 -18.22
C ALA A 130 -35.11 5.47 -18.56
N PHE A 131 -36.24 5.11 -17.97
CA PHE A 131 -36.84 3.79 -18.16
C PHE A 131 -37.79 3.78 -19.35
N SER A 132 -37.48 2.95 -20.35
CA SER A 132 -38.41 2.59 -21.41
C SER A 132 -39.16 1.32 -21.03
N HIS A 133 -40.44 1.26 -21.38
CA HIS A 133 -41.24 0.05 -21.23
C HIS A 133 -41.72 -0.45 -22.59
N TRP A 134 -41.84 -1.77 -22.70
CA TRP A 134 -42.37 -2.41 -23.90
C TRP A 134 -43.89 -2.36 -23.86
N ASP A 135 -44.51 -1.87 -24.93
CA ASP A 135 -45.94 -2.01 -25.16
C ASP A 135 -46.19 -3.34 -25.89
N PRO A 136 -46.82 -4.34 -25.23
CA PRO A 136 -47.11 -5.63 -25.85
C PRO A 136 -48.18 -5.54 -26.95
N ASP A 137 -49.04 -4.52 -26.92
CA ASP A 137 -50.14 -4.36 -27.88
C ASP A 137 -49.67 -3.63 -29.14
N ALA A 138 -48.80 -2.62 -28.98
CA ALA A 138 -48.21 -1.87 -30.09
C ALA A 138 -46.91 -2.49 -30.65
N GLU A 139 -46.35 -3.51 -29.97
CA GLU A 139 -45.06 -4.14 -30.29
C GLU A 139 -43.91 -3.13 -30.44
N GLU A 140 -43.92 -2.09 -29.61
CA GLU A 140 -42.90 -1.04 -29.62
C GLU A 140 -42.43 -0.65 -28.22
N TRP A 141 -41.23 -0.06 -28.14
CA TRP A 141 -40.75 0.55 -26.91
C TRP A 141 -41.31 1.96 -26.81
N LEU A 142 -41.99 2.24 -25.70
CA LEU A 142 -42.48 3.57 -25.43
C LEU A 142 -41.35 4.46 -24.90
N ASP A 143 -41.45 5.73 -25.25
CA ASP A 143 -40.55 6.77 -24.76
C ASP A 143 -40.47 6.74 -23.22
N PRO A 144 -39.31 7.10 -22.65
CA PRO A 144 -39.19 7.16 -21.20
C PRO A 144 -40.23 8.10 -20.58
N HIS A 145 -40.96 7.58 -19.59
CA HIS A 145 -42.00 8.30 -18.84
C HIS A 145 -41.55 8.63 -17.41
N GLU A 146 -40.50 7.97 -16.93
CA GLU A 146 -39.90 8.18 -15.62
C GLU A 146 -38.38 8.09 -15.72
N ILE A 147 -37.70 8.87 -14.87
CA ILE A 147 -36.27 8.76 -14.64
C ILE A 147 -35.99 8.41 -13.18
N LEU A 148 -34.95 7.61 -12.93
CA LEU A 148 -34.35 7.47 -11.60
C LEU A 148 -33.06 8.27 -11.57
N VAL A 149 -32.95 9.17 -10.60
CA VAL A 149 -31.74 9.95 -10.33
C VAL A 149 -31.05 9.33 -9.11
N PRO A 150 -29.95 8.60 -9.27
CA PRO A 150 -29.36 7.88 -8.16
C PRO A 150 -28.69 8.82 -7.15
N ASP A 151 -29.03 8.65 -5.87
CA ASP A 151 -28.37 9.29 -4.74
C ASP A 151 -27.36 8.35 -4.08
N MET A 152 -27.50 7.05 -4.32
CA MET A 152 -26.72 6.01 -3.70
C MET A 152 -26.50 4.81 -4.64
N GLY A 153 -25.26 4.30 -4.64
CA GLY A 153 -24.92 3.00 -5.21
C GLY A 153 -24.60 2.00 -4.10
N ILE A 154 -25.25 0.85 -4.12
CA ILE A 154 -25.07 -0.22 -3.15
C ILE A 154 -24.48 -1.43 -3.89
N ILE A 155 -23.33 -1.91 -3.42
CA ILE A 155 -22.70 -3.12 -3.92
C ILE A 155 -22.69 -4.14 -2.78
N PRO A 156 -23.55 -5.17 -2.81
CA PRO A 156 -23.52 -6.25 -1.84
C PRO A 156 -22.21 -7.00 -1.99
N ALA A 157 -21.30 -6.77 -1.05
CA ALA A 157 -20.03 -7.47 -0.96
C ALA A 157 -20.10 -8.52 0.16
N ASP A 158 -19.54 -9.70 -0.10
CA ASP A 158 -19.28 -10.72 0.92
C ASP A 158 -18.26 -10.26 1.97
N LYS A 159 -17.57 -9.16 1.68
CA LYS A 159 -16.43 -8.61 2.43
C LYS A 159 -16.81 -7.29 3.08
N LYS A 160 -16.88 -7.30 4.41
CA LYS A 160 -17.06 -6.07 5.21
C LYS A 160 -15.73 -5.30 5.26
N ALA A 161 -15.55 -4.37 4.32
CA ALA A 161 -14.60 -3.27 4.49
C ALA A 161 -15.19 -2.25 5.48
N ARG A 162 -14.37 -1.73 6.39
CA ARG A 162 -14.73 -0.66 7.33
C ARG A 162 -14.19 0.69 6.88
N LEU A 163 -13.12 0.66 6.09
CA LEU A 163 -12.57 1.84 5.47
C LEU A 163 -13.23 2.03 4.10
N ASP A 164 -13.83 3.19 3.90
CA ASP A 164 -14.54 3.51 2.66
C ASP A 164 -13.60 3.72 1.48
N PHE A 165 -14.13 3.53 0.27
CA PHE A 165 -13.38 3.68 -0.98
C PHE A 165 -12.78 5.07 -1.16
N HIS A 166 -13.44 6.13 -0.69
CA HIS A 166 -13.00 7.51 -0.91
C HIS A 166 -11.62 7.77 -0.30
N TYR A 167 -11.24 7.13 0.81
CA TYR A 167 -9.89 7.23 1.37
C TYR A 167 -8.82 6.68 0.42
N ALA A 168 -9.10 5.54 -0.22
CA ALA A 168 -8.20 4.96 -1.21
C ALA A 168 -8.09 5.85 -2.45
N TYR A 169 -9.22 6.38 -2.91
CA TYR A 169 -9.30 7.31 -4.04
C TYR A 169 -8.57 8.62 -3.78
N GLY A 170 -8.79 9.27 -2.64
CA GLY A 170 -8.11 10.49 -2.23
C GLY A 170 -6.61 10.30 -2.13
N THR A 171 -6.17 9.20 -1.50
CA THR A 171 -4.74 8.84 -1.41
C THR A 171 -4.13 8.66 -2.79
N ALA A 172 -4.78 7.88 -3.68
CA ALA A 172 -4.30 7.64 -5.03
C ALA A 172 -4.24 8.93 -5.86
N THR A 173 -5.22 9.82 -5.69
CA THR A 173 -5.32 11.09 -6.43
C THR A 173 -4.18 12.04 -6.05
N ILE A 174 -3.90 12.21 -4.76
CA ILE A 174 -2.80 13.05 -4.29
C ILE A 174 -1.46 12.52 -4.79
N VAL A 175 -1.18 11.23 -4.53
CA VAL A 175 0.05 10.57 -5.00
C VAL A 175 0.21 10.71 -6.52
N SER A 176 -0.89 10.57 -7.27
CA SER A 176 -0.89 10.74 -8.72
C SER A 176 -0.54 12.14 -9.18
N THR A 177 -1.07 13.17 -8.52
CA THR A 177 -0.78 14.56 -8.89
C THR A 177 0.70 14.87 -8.73
N HIS A 178 1.33 14.45 -7.63
CA HIS A 178 2.76 14.64 -7.40
C HIS A 178 3.62 13.89 -8.42
N ILE A 179 3.32 12.61 -8.68
CA ILE A 179 4.08 11.81 -9.66
C ILE A 179 3.95 12.39 -11.06
N LYS A 180 2.73 12.77 -11.49
CA LYS A 180 2.51 13.36 -12.82
C LYS A 180 3.38 14.61 -13.01
N HIS A 181 3.35 15.54 -12.06
CA HIS A 181 4.13 16.77 -12.13
C HIS A 181 5.64 16.49 -12.20
N TRP A 182 6.12 15.58 -11.36
CA TRP A 182 7.53 15.15 -11.33
C TRP A 182 7.97 14.52 -12.65
N MET A 183 7.20 13.56 -13.15
CA MET A 183 7.51 12.83 -14.38
C MET A 183 7.44 13.74 -15.62
N GLU A 184 6.54 14.72 -15.65
CA GLU A 184 6.52 15.74 -16.71
C GLU A 184 7.81 16.56 -16.74
N GLY A 185 8.33 16.96 -15.58
CA GLY A 185 9.62 17.65 -15.48
C GLY A 185 10.78 16.81 -16.01
N ILE A 186 10.83 15.52 -15.64
CA ILE A 186 11.87 14.59 -16.10
C ILE A 186 11.78 14.34 -17.60
N CYS A 187 10.59 14.02 -18.14
CA CYS A 187 10.42 13.75 -19.57
C CYS A 187 10.78 14.97 -20.44
N ASN A 188 10.60 16.19 -19.93
CA ASN A 188 10.97 17.41 -20.66
C ASN A 188 12.49 17.68 -20.67
N THR A 189 13.26 17.04 -19.78
CA THR A 189 14.69 17.32 -19.56
C THR A 189 15.60 16.11 -19.77
N SER A 190 15.04 14.96 -20.17
CA SER A 190 15.76 13.70 -20.34
C SER A 190 15.33 12.96 -21.61
N GLU A 191 15.95 11.81 -21.85
CA GLU A 191 15.61 10.91 -22.96
C GLU A 191 14.45 9.95 -22.58
N LEU A 192 13.87 10.09 -21.39
CA LEU A 192 12.79 9.23 -20.93
C LEU A 192 11.50 9.49 -21.71
N GLU A 193 11.02 8.45 -22.40
CA GLU A 193 9.77 8.50 -23.16
C GLU A 193 8.56 8.84 -22.27
N ARG A 194 7.78 9.84 -22.69
CA ARG A 194 6.52 10.19 -22.04
C ARG A 194 5.48 9.10 -22.30
N ARG A 195 4.91 8.56 -21.24
CA ARG A 195 3.83 7.57 -21.30
C ARG A 195 2.62 8.03 -20.51
N GLU A 196 1.50 7.38 -20.75
CA GLU A 196 0.31 7.59 -19.94
C GLU A 196 0.54 7.10 -18.52
N TYR A 197 0.25 7.95 -17.54
CA TYR A 197 0.27 7.58 -16.14
C TYR A 197 -1.15 7.21 -15.71
N GLY A 198 -1.28 6.10 -14.97
CA GLY A 198 -2.57 5.63 -14.47
C GLY A 198 -2.47 4.96 -13.11
N HIS A 199 -3.61 4.82 -12.44
CA HIS A 199 -3.73 4.00 -11.25
C HIS A 199 -5.04 3.21 -11.26
N THR A 200 -5.08 2.09 -10.56
CA THR A 200 -6.30 1.29 -10.37
C THR A 200 -6.49 0.99 -8.89
N ILE A 201 -7.74 1.04 -8.42
CA ILE A 201 -8.08 0.76 -7.01
C ILE A 201 -9.04 -0.42 -6.98
N LYS A 202 -8.73 -1.44 -6.18
CA LYS A 202 -9.57 -2.63 -6.02
C LYS A 202 -9.56 -3.11 -4.57
N LEU A 203 -10.68 -3.65 -4.09
CA LEU A 203 -10.71 -4.34 -2.79
C LEU A 203 -10.20 -5.78 -2.96
N SER A 204 -9.02 -6.06 -2.43
CA SER A 204 -8.35 -7.36 -2.60
C SER A 204 -8.11 -8.07 -1.28
N THR A 205 -8.07 -9.41 -1.33
CA THR A 205 -7.57 -10.18 -0.19
C THR A 205 -6.05 -10.23 -0.19
N ILE A 206 -5.43 -10.32 0.99
CA ILE A 206 -3.97 -10.45 1.10
C ILE A 206 -3.44 -11.69 0.36
N SER A 207 -4.22 -12.77 0.27
CA SER A 207 -3.87 -13.96 -0.50
C SER A 207 -3.79 -13.69 -2.00
N GLN A 208 -4.72 -12.90 -2.56
CA GLN A 208 -4.70 -12.51 -3.98
C GLN A 208 -3.49 -11.63 -4.26
N ILE A 209 -3.24 -10.65 -3.39
CA ILE A 209 -2.09 -9.73 -3.51
C ILE A 209 -0.76 -10.50 -3.47
N ARG A 210 -0.58 -11.43 -2.52
CA ARG A 210 0.66 -12.22 -2.42
C ARG A 210 0.84 -13.16 -3.61
N SER A 211 -0.24 -13.75 -4.13
CA SER A 211 -0.19 -14.57 -5.35
C SER A 211 0.32 -13.75 -6.55
N GLU A 212 -0.20 -12.53 -6.70
CA GLU A 212 0.22 -11.58 -7.73
C GLU A 212 1.73 -11.24 -7.65
N VAL A 213 2.24 -10.97 -6.44
CA VAL A 213 3.66 -10.63 -6.22
C VAL A 213 4.59 -11.82 -6.44
N THR A 214 4.14 -13.04 -6.11
CA THR A 214 4.97 -14.26 -6.27
C THR A 214 5.24 -14.57 -7.74
N GLY A 215 4.27 -14.31 -8.64
CA GLY A 215 4.33 -14.68 -10.05
C GLY A 215 5.30 -13.90 -10.95
N ARG A 216 5.97 -12.84 -10.45
CA ARG A 216 6.89 -12.02 -11.26
C ARG A 216 8.36 -12.37 -11.04
N PRO A 217 9.11 -12.79 -12.09
CA PRO A 217 10.55 -13.01 -12.00
C PRO A 217 11.32 -11.69 -11.85
N ILE A 218 12.48 -11.76 -11.21
CA ILE A 218 13.43 -10.66 -10.97
C ILE A 218 14.28 -10.50 -12.24
N GLY A 219 14.17 -9.35 -12.93
CA GLY A 219 14.67 -9.21 -14.31
C GLY A 219 15.77 -8.18 -14.55
N TYR A 220 16.25 -7.44 -13.54
CA TYR A 220 17.24 -6.38 -13.77
C TYR A 220 18.65 -6.90 -13.89
N LYS A 221 19.40 -6.35 -14.84
CA LYS A 221 20.84 -6.58 -14.97
C LYS A 221 21.62 -5.56 -14.15
N LEU A 222 22.78 -5.96 -13.65
CA LEU A 222 23.70 -5.06 -12.96
C LEU A 222 24.07 -3.89 -13.88
N ASN A 223 23.99 -2.66 -13.35
CA ASN A 223 24.22 -1.39 -14.04
C ASN A 223 23.18 -1.04 -15.13
N GLU A 224 22.06 -1.74 -15.18
CA GLU A 224 20.92 -1.29 -15.97
C GLU A 224 20.45 0.07 -15.44
N THR A 225 20.20 1.01 -16.34
CA THR A 225 19.93 2.41 -16.02
C THR A 225 18.71 2.87 -16.78
N LEU A 226 17.81 3.59 -16.10
CA LEU A 226 16.69 4.24 -16.74
C LEU A 226 17.12 5.65 -17.17
N PRO A 227 16.91 6.08 -18.44
CA PRO A 227 17.49 7.31 -18.99
C PRO A 227 16.71 8.57 -18.56
N ALA A 228 16.63 8.84 -17.26
CA ALA A 228 15.91 9.96 -16.65
C ALA A 228 16.80 11.19 -16.40
N GLY A 229 17.88 11.38 -17.17
CA GLY A 229 18.78 12.52 -17.04
C GLY A 229 19.53 12.54 -15.71
N ALA A 230 19.53 13.68 -15.01
CA ALA A 230 20.15 13.81 -13.68
C ALA A 230 19.53 12.88 -12.62
N GLU A 231 18.28 12.46 -12.86
CA GLU A 231 17.50 11.62 -11.96
C GLU A 231 17.61 10.12 -12.28
N SER A 232 18.50 9.74 -13.22
CA SER A 232 18.62 8.35 -13.70
C SER A 232 18.95 7.36 -12.58
N PRO A 233 18.01 6.47 -12.21
CA PRO A 233 18.29 5.39 -11.27
C PRO A 233 19.12 4.29 -11.94
N VAL A 234 19.99 3.65 -11.15
CA VAL A 234 20.89 2.57 -11.60
C VAL A 234 20.66 1.32 -10.76
N ALA A 235 20.50 0.17 -11.42
CA ALA A 235 20.38 -1.14 -10.81
C ALA A 235 21.74 -1.63 -10.27
N THR A 236 22.14 -1.11 -9.12
CA THR A 236 23.34 -1.57 -8.40
C THR A 236 23.09 -2.93 -7.74
N ALA A 237 24.17 -3.65 -7.41
CA ALA A 237 24.07 -4.93 -6.71
C ALA A 237 23.28 -4.79 -5.39
N ASP A 238 23.57 -3.75 -4.62
CA ASP A 238 22.90 -3.45 -3.36
C ASP A 238 21.42 -3.10 -3.55
N ALA A 239 21.06 -2.38 -4.62
CA ALA A 239 19.67 -2.07 -4.94
C ALA A 239 18.88 -3.33 -5.30
N ILE A 240 19.46 -4.22 -6.11
CA ILE A 240 18.85 -5.50 -6.49
C ILE A 240 18.68 -6.39 -5.25
N GLU A 241 19.71 -6.51 -4.41
CA GLU A 241 19.63 -7.29 -3.16
C GLU A 241 18.55 -6.75 -2.23
N ARG A 242 18.51 -5.43 -2.03
CA ARG A 242 17.49 -4.76 -1.21
C ARG A 242 16.08 -4.98 -1.75
N TRP A 243 15.89 -4.86 -3.06
CA TRP A 243 14.59 -5.08 -3.70
C TRP A 243 14.11 -6.52 -3.51
N ASN A 244 15.01 -7.50 -3.61
CA ASN A 244 14.70 -8.90 -3.32
C ASN A 244 14.35 -9.14 -1.85
N ALA A 245 15.08 -8.50 -0.92
CA ALA A 245 14.78 -8.56 0.50
C ALA A 245 13.42 -7.93 0.82
N ASN A 246 13.08 -6.80 0.18
CA ASN A 246 11.78 -6.12 0.31
C ASN A 246 10.64 -7.01 -0.18
N LYS A 247 10.84 -7.75 -1.29
CA LYS A 247 9.86 -8.73 -1.76
C LYS A 247 9.60 -9.83 -0.74
N LEU A 248 10.66 -10.39 -0.16
CA LEU A 248 10.51 -11.42 0.87
C LEU A 248 9.82 -10.87 2.12
N SER A 249 10.20 -9.68 2.57
CA SER A 249 9.58 -8.99 3.69
C SER A 249 8.09 -8.77 3.42
N PHE A 250 7.72 -8.19 2.29
CA PHE A 250 6.31 -7.97 1.91
C PHE A 250 5.48 -9.27 1.92
N LEU A 251 6.03 -10.36 1.39
CA LEU A 251 5.35 -11.65 1.33
C LEU A 251 5.15 -12.29 2.73
N THR A 252 5.99 -11.94 3.69
CA THR A 252 5.99 -12.53 5.04
C THR A 252 5.40 -11.61 6.11
N SER A 253 5.28 -10.31 5.84
CA SER A 253 4.74 -9.31 6.77
C SER A 253 3.29 -9.62 7.17
N PRO A 254 2.94 -9.50 8.47
CA PRO A 254 1.56 -9.62 8.91
C PRO A 254 0.76 -8.44 8.36
N MET A 255 -0.34 -8.73 7.65
CA MET A 255 -1.26 -7.73 7.09
C MET A 255 -2.70 -8.21 7.26
N ALA A 256 -3.64 -7.29 7.39
CA ALA A 256 -5.06 -7.64 7.47
C ALA A 256 -5.54 -8.34 6.19
N ARG A 257 -6.58 -9.16 6.35
CA ARG A 257 -7.11 -10.01 5.28
C ARG A 257 -7.55 -9.21 4.06
N LEU A 258 -8.16 -8.04 4.26
CA LEU A 258 -8.68 -7.18 3.19
C LEU A 258 -7.86 -5.90 3.10
N GLN A 259 -7.50 -5.53 1.89
CA GLN A 259 -6.73 -4.33 1.60
C GLN A 259 -7.38 -3.59 0.44
N TRP A 260 -7.45 -2.26 0.53
CA TRP A 260 -7.55 -1.45 -0.67
C TRP A 260 -6.21 -1.50 -1.38
N ASP A 261 -6.24 -2.06 -2.58
CA ASP A 261 -5.08 -2.31 -3.40
C ASP A 261 -5.03 -1.24 -4.50
N ILE A 262 -4.07 -0.33 -4.37
CA ILE A 262 -3.85 0.79 -5.27
C ILE A 262 -2.60 0.51 -6.10
N ASP A 263 -2.79 0.11 -7.35
CA ASP A 263 -1.70 -0.17 -8.29
C ASP A 263 -1.41 1.09 -9.14
N PHE A 264 -0.14 1.45 -9.29
CA PHE A 264 0.34 2.59 -10.09
C PHE A 264 1.10 2.13 -11.35
N TYR A 265 0.90 2.83 -12.46
CA TYR A 265 1.37 2.43 -13.78
C TYR A 265 2.06 3.56 -14.54
N TRP A 266 3.04 3.18 -15.39
CA TRP A 266 3.67 4.01 -16.41
C TRP A 266 3.56 3.33 -17.77
N GLY A 267 2.60 3.77 -18.58
CA GLY A 267 2.08 2.98 -19.70
C GLY A 267 1.49 1.66 -19.18
N GLU A 268 1.89 0.55 -19.77
CA GLU A 268 1.46 -0.79 -19.33
C GLU A 268 2.29 -1.34 -18.14
N ASN A 269 3.37 -0.65 -17.78
CA ASN A 269 4.27 -1.11 -16.72
C ASN A 269 3.69 -0.78 -15.36
N LYS A 270 3.33 -1.82 -14.60
CA LYS A 270 3.02 -1.68 -13.17
C LYS A 270 4.29 -1.33 -12.40
N VAL A 271 4.34 -0.15 -11.80
CA VAL A 271 5.53 0.44 -11.16
C VAL A 271 5.61 0.08 -9.69
N PHE A 272 4.58 0.45 -8.92
CA PHE A 272 4.50 0.17 -7.49
C PHE A 272 3.04 0.10 -7.07
N LYS A 273 2.79 -0.32 -5.84
CA LYS A 273 1.48 -0.33 -5.24
C LYS A 273 1.47 0.15 -3.80
N ILE A 274 0.33 0.69 -3.38
CA ILE A 274 0.03 1.06 -2.00
C ILE A 274 -1.11 0.16 -1.51
N LEU A 275 -0.95 -0.39 -0.30
CA LEU A 275 -1.99 -1.15 0.37
C LEU A 275 -2.52 -0.36 1.56
N LEU A 276 -3.84 -0.20 1.63
CA LEU A 276 -4.52 0.33 2.82
C LEU A 276 -5.31 -0.77 3.51
N ASP A 277 -5.21 -0.89 4.83
CA ASP A 277 -6.00 -1.83 5.62
C ASP A 277 -7.48 -1.48 5.52
N ALA A 278 -8.22 -2.26 4.72
CA ALA A 278 -9.65 -2.01 4.51
C ALA A 278 -10.49 -2.38 5.74
N THR A 279 -9.91 -3.02 6.75
CA THR A 279 -10.57 -3.41 8.00
C THR A 279 -10.34 -2.43 9.15
N ASP A 280 -9.49 -1.44 8.96
CA ASP A 280 -9.15 -0.43 9.96
C ASP A 280 -10.20 0.71 10.01
N THR A 281 -9.94 1.71 10.86
CA THR A 281 -10.75 2.93 11.02
C THR A 281 -10.02 4.16 10.49
N PRO A 282 -10.73 5.21 10.04
CA PRO A 282 -10.13 6.43 9.48
C PRO A 282 -9.10 7.14 10.38
N LEU A 283 -9.19 6.98 11.69
CA LEU A 283 -8.29 7.62 12.67
C LEU A 283 -6.90 6.95 12.79
N GLY A 284 -6.65 5.86 12.05
CA GLY A 284 -5.42 5.04 12.13
C GLY A 284 -4.37 5.33 11.05
N ASP A 285 -3.19 4.71 11.19
CA ASP A 285 -2.17 4.64 10.14
C ASP A 285 -2.53 3.48 9.19
N ALA A 286 -3.51 3.71 8.31
CA ALA A 286 -4.10 2.61 7.52
C ALA A 286 -3.19 2.11 6.39
N VAL A 287 -2.05 2.76 6.10
CA VAL A 287 -1.14 2.32 5.03
C VAL A 287 -0.34 1.10 5.50
N SER A 288 -0.80 -0.09 5.11
CA SER A 288 -0.17 -1.36 5.48
C SER A 288 1.19 -1.57 4.81
N ALA A 289 1.34 -1.17 3.55
CA ALA A 289 2.56 -1.40 2.78
C ALA A 289 2.64 -0.57 1.51
N VAL A 290 3.88 -0.31 1.07
CA VAL A 290 4.21 0.08 -0.31
C VAL A 290 5.02 -1.06 -0.92
N TYR A 291 4.70 -1.53 -2.12
CA TYR A 291 5.46 -2.58 -2.80
C TYR A 291 5.90 -2.14 -4.19
N GLU A 292 7.19 -2.32 -4.48
CA GLU A 292 7.83 -1.88 -5.73
C GLU A 292 7.79 -3.05 -6.72
N HIS A 293 7.00 -2.91 -7.79
CA HIS A 293 6.92 -3.90 -8.86
C HIS A 293 8.05 -3.77 -9.87
N ASP A 294 8.59 -2.57 -10.03
CA ASP A 294 9.66 -2.21 -10.95
C ASP A 294 10.76 -1.46 -10.18
N LEU A 295 11.98 -1.99 -10.13
CA LEU A 295 13.07 -1.42 -9.33
C LEU A 295 13.40 0.02 -9.75
N LEU A 296 13.53 0.26 -11.06
CA LEU A 296 14.04 1.54 -11.56
C LEU A 296 12.94 2.59 -11.61
N PHE A 297 11.77 2.25 -12.15
CA PHE A 297 10.65 3.20 -12.18
C PHE A 297 10.12 3.50 -10.77
N ALA A 298 10.08 2.52 -9.85
CA ALA A 298 9.61 2.80 -8.50
C ALA A 298 10.60 3.69 -7.75
N GLU A 299 11.92 3.50 -7.92
CA GLU A 299 12.91 4.41 -7.35
C GLU A 299 12.72 5.84 -7.86
N LEU A 300 12.50 6.01 -9.17
CA LEU A 300 12.24 7.32 -9.77
C LEU A 300 10.93 7.95 -9.28
N PHE A 301 9.85 7.16 -9.17
CA PHE A 301 8.53 7.64 -8.77
C PHE A 301 8.47 7.97 -7.28
N LEU A 302 9.12 7.16 -6.44
CA LEU A 302 9.12 7.36 -5.00
C LEU A 302 10.09 8.47 -4.57
N LYS A 303 11.07 8.81 -5.40
CA LYS A 303 12.05 9.87 -5.11
C LYS A 303 11.41 11.23 -4.85
N VAL A 304 10.38 11.62 -5.63
CA VAL A 304 9.66 12.90 -5.42
C VAL A 304 9.19 13.07 -3.97
N PHE A 305 8.68 11.99 -3.37
CA PHE A 305 8.17 12.01 -2.00
C PHE A 305 9.26 11.98 -0.93
N ARG A 306 10.48 11.55 -1.28
CA ARG A 306 11.65 11.56 -0.39
C ARG A 306 12.31 12.95 -0.38
N ASP A 307 12.34 13.59 -1.54
CA ASP A 307 12.99 14.89 -1.73
C ASP A 307 12.09 16.07 -1.31
N ASP A 308 10.77 15.97 -1.52
CA ASP A 308 9.78 16.88 -0.93
C ASP A 308 9.65 16.61 0.58
N LYS A 309 10.64 17.06 1.35
CA LYS A 309 10.58 17.07 2.82
C LYS A 309 9.42 17.94 3.31
N LEU A 310 8.26 17.30 3.47
CA LEU A 310 7.15 17.65 4.36
C LEU A 310 6.61 19.09 4.24
N ASN A 311 5.72 19.32 3.27
CA ASN A 311 4.53 20.14 3.52
C ASN A 311 3.41 19.22 4.01
N ALA A 312 3.58 18.64 5.21
CA ALA A 312 2.59 17.79 5.85
C ALA A 312 1.55 18.61 6.62
N GLU A 313 0.95 19.61 5.96
CA GLU A 313 -0.25 20.31 6.44
C GLU A 313 -1.53 19.67 5.88
N PHE A 314 -1.46 18.45 5.36
CA PHE A 314 -2.66 17.70 5.02
C PHE A 314 -3.22 17.08 6.29
N VAL A 315 -4.37 17.59 6.75
CA VAL A 315 -5.20 16.88 7.72
C VAL A 315 -5.75 15.65 7.00
N ASP A 316 -5.43 14.46 7.49
CA ASP A 316 -5.91 13.18 6.94
C ASP A 316 -7.40 12.98 7.24
N ASP A 317 -8.26 13.87 6.75
CA ASP A 317 -9.71 13.77 6.94
C ASP A 317 -10.36 12.87 5.86
N GLU A 318 -9.76 12.76 4.67
CA GLU A 318 -10.30 11.98 3.53
C GLU A 318 -9.22 11.19 2.75
N HIS A 319 -8.01 11.03 3.30
CA HIS A 319 -6.92 10.30 2.65
C HIS A 319 -5.86 9.85 3.67
N PHE A 320 -4.93 8.98 3.24
CA PHE A 320 -3.79 8.53 4.03
C PHE A 320 -2.45 8.96 3.45
N TYR A 321 -2.39 10.16 2.86
CA TYR A 321 -1.18 10.65 2.25
C TYR A 321 -0.05 10.86 3.26
N SER A 322 -0.35 11.38 4.47
CA SER A 322 0.69 11.58 5.49
C SER A 322 1.29 10.25 5.96
N SER A 323 0.44 9.24 6.13
CA SER A 323 0.82 7.86 6.44
C SER A 323 1.69 7.24 5.36
N PHE A 324 1.35 7.45 4.09
CA PHE A 324 2.16 7.03 2.96
C PHE A 324 3.57 7.66 3.01
N LEU A 325 3.65 8.98 3.23
CA LEU A 325 4.94 9.67 3.35
C LEU A 325 5.78 9.13 4.52
N LYS A 326 5.17 8.90 5.69
CA LYS A 326 5.86 8.31 6.86
C LYS A 326 6.41 6.93 6.54
N LEU A 327 5.67 6.10 5.79
CA LEU A 327 6.12 4.76 5.43
C LEU A 327 7.26 4.79 4.41
N VAL A 328 7.21 5.73 3.45
CA VAL A 328 8.30 5.96 2.49
C VAL A 328 9.57 6.46 3.20
N ASP A 329 9.47 7.34 4.20
CA ASP A 329 10.62 7.85 4.97
C ASP A 329 11.19 6.81 5.96
N LYS A 330 10.33 6.05 6.66
CA LYS A 330 10.76 5.00 7.60
C LYS A 330 11.58 3.89 6.94
N ARG A 331 11.37 3.63 5.64
CA ARG A 331 12.13 2.61 4.88
C ARG A 331 13.64 2.84 4.89
N ASP A 332 14.10 4.06 5.13
CA ASP A 332 15.53 4.40 5.12
C ASP A 332 16.19 4.40 6.50
N ARG A 333 15.41 4.24 7.59
CA ARG A 333 15.90 4.48 8.96
C ARG A 333 15.48 3.46 10.01
N ASP A 334 15.03 2.28 9.62
CA ASP A 334 14.76 1.24 10.62
C ASP A 334 16.06 0.59 11.13
N TYR A 335 16.02 0.13 12.38
CA TYR A 335 17.19 -0.43 13.05
C TYR A 335 17.74 -1.66 12.32
N ALA A 336 16.86 -2.49 11.77
CA ALA A 336 17.25 -3.68 11.03
C ALA A 336 18.02 -3.34 9.74
N SER A 337 17.58 -2.31 9.00
CA SER A 337 18.25 -1.80 7.79
C SER A 337 19.58 -1.16 8.12
N TYR A 338 19.66 -0.37 9.20
CA TYR A 338 20.93 0.12 9.72
C TYR A 338 21.90 -1.03 9.99
N LEU A 339 21.47 -2.08 10.70
CA LEU A 339 22.32 -3.22 10.99
C LEU A 339 22.69 -4.03 9.73
N ASN A 340 21.78 -4.16 8.76
CA ASN A 340 22.05 -4.81 7.49
C ASN A 340 23.13 -4.06 6.69
N ALA A 341 23.00 -2.74 6.59
CA ALA A 341 23.98 -1.91 5.89
C ALA A 341 25.33 -1.85 6.63
N THR A 342 25.30 -1.81 7.96
CA THR A 342 26.51 -1.60 8.79
C THR A 342 27.28 -2.90 9.01
N TYR A 343 26.59 -4.01 9.28
CA TYR A 343 27.20 -5.28 9.68
C TYR A 343 26.85 -6.46 8.76
N GLY A 344 26.04 -6.24 7.73
CA GLY A 344 25.59 -7.27 6.80
C GLY A 344 24.22 -7.84 7.15
N ALA A 345 23.59 -8.43 6.14
CA ALA A 345 22.30 -9.12 6.28
C ALA A 345 22.36 -10.27 7.29
N LEU A 346 21.22 -10.58 7.90
CA LEU A 346 21.16 -11.68 8.85
C LEU A 346 21.35 -13.04 8.14
N ARG A 347 22.32 -13.85 8.57
CA ARG A 347 22.66 -15.13 7.95
C ARG A 347 22.55 -16.29 8.93
N ALA A 348 21.86 -17.34 8.52
CA ALA A 348 21.92 -18.63 9.22
C ALA A 348 23.31 -19.27 9.01
N PRO A 349 23.85 -20.00 10.01
CA PRO A 349 25.14 -20.66 9.86
C PRO A 349 25.06 -21.75 8.79
N LYS A 350 25.97 -21.71 7.81
CA LYS A 350 25.97 -22.64 6.66
C LYS A 350 26.22 -24.11 6.99
N LYS A 351 26.88 -24.38 8.12
CA LYS A 351 27.31 -25.71 8.56
C LYS A 351 27.36 -25.73 10.09
N LEU A 352 27.09 -26.89 10.66
CA LEU A 352 27.10 -27.14 12.10
C LEU A 352 27.85 -28.42 12.39
N GLU A 353 28.65 -28.40 13.45
CA GLU A 353 29.22 -29.62 14.05
C GLU A 353 28.37 -30.04 15.26
N GLU A 354 28.31 -31.34 15.55
CA GLU A 354 27.53 -31.88 16.67
C GLU A 354 27.98 -31.33 18.02
N SER A 355 29.28 -31.01 18.17
CA SER A 355 29.87 -30.44 19.38
C SER A 355 29.53 -28.96 19.61
N GLU A 356 28.91 -28.28 18.65
CA GLU A 356 28.62 -26.84 18.74
C GLU A 356 27.33 -26.53 19.49
N ILE A 357 26.39 -27.48 19.60
CA ILE A 357 25.07 -27.28 20.22
C ILE A 357 24.88 -28.30 21.34
N THR A 358 24.39 -27.86 22.49
CA THR A 358 24.03 -28.75 23.60
C THR A 358 22.75 -29.52 23.31
N VAL A 359 22.47 -30.59 24.06
CA VAL A 359 21.20 -31.35 23.96
C VAL A 359 19.95 -30.44 24.14
N GLU A 360 20.09 -29.36 24.90
CA GLU A 360 19.06 -28.35 25.15
C GLU A 360 18.90 -27.31 24.03
N GLY A 361 19.66 -27.41 22.92
CA GLY A 361 19.61 -26.45 21.81
C GLY A 361 20.32 -25.12 22.07
N LYS A 362 21.19 -25.03 23.09
CA LYS A 362 22.00 -23.85 23.40
C LYS A 362 23.39 -23.95 22.80
N GLY A 363 24.08 -22.82 22.72
CA GLY A 363 25.49 -22.77 22.32
C GLY A 363 26.36 -23.53 23.32
N ALA A 364 27.22 -24.42 22.82
CA ALA A 364 28.05 -25.28 23.66
C ALA A 364 29.37 -24.62 24.13
N ASN A 365 29.68 -23.38 23.73
CA ASN A 365 30.90 -22.69 24.16
C ASN A 365 30.68 -21.97 25.50
N ASP A 366 31.25 -22.53 26.56
CA ASP A 366 31.18 -22.04 27.94
C ASP A 366 32.02 -20.78 28.19
N THR A 367 32.88 -20.39 27.25
CA THR A 367 33.66 -19.14 27.31
C THR A 367 32.98 -17.98 26.58
N ALA A 368 31.81 -18.22 25.97
CA ALA A 368 31.07 -17.21 25.24
C ALA A 368 30.49 -16.16 26.19
N ILE A 369 30.75 -14.90 25.89
CA ILE A 369 30.13 -13.76 26.55
C ILE A 369 29.40 -12.93 25.48
N GLU A 370 28.18 -12.55 25.81
CA GLU A 370 27.33 -11.69 24.99
C GLU A 370 27.24 -10.30 25.61
N TRP A 371 27.51 -9.27 24.81
CA TRP A 371 27.35 -7.88 25.21
C TRP A 371 26.26 -7.18 24.38
N PHE A 372 25.35 -6.54 25.10
CA PHE A 372 24.33 -5.65 24.55
C PHE A 372 24.86 -4.21 24.48
N ASP A 373 25.51 -3.75 25.56
CA ASP A 373 26.04 -2.38 25.70
C ASP A 373 27.45 -2.38 26.32
N PRO A 374 28.28 -1.36 26.03
CA PRO A 374 29.57 -1.16 26.71
C PRO A 374 29.40 -1.01 28.21
N LYS A 375 30.23 -1.69 29.00
CA LYS A 375 30.20 -1.60 30.46
C LYS A 375 31.43 -0.88 30.99
N ALA A 376 31.24 -0.12 32.08
CA ALA A 376 32.31 0.70 32.66
C ALA A 376 33.44 -0.12 33.32
N ASP A 377 33.12 -1.33 33.78
CA ASP A 377 34.02 -2.27 34.48
C ASP A 377 34.68 -3.30 33.55
N GLU A 378 34.24 -3.42 32.31
CA GLU A 378 34.73 -4.39 31.31
C GLU A 378 35.33 -3.67 30.09
N ARG A 379 36.40 -2.88 30.30
CA ARG A 379 36.97 -1.99 29.27
C ARG A 379 38.08 -2.60 28.41
N THR A 380 38.51 -3.82 28.70
CA THR A 380 39.60 -4.54 27.99
C THR A 380 39.32 -6.04 27.90
N LEU A 381 39.59 -6.64 26.74
CA LEU A 381 39.56 -8.09 26.52
C LEU A 381 40.75 -8.81 27.17
N ILE A 382 41.85 -8.11 27.43
CA ILE A 382 43.09 -8.70 27.95
C ILE A 382 42.85 -9.40 29.28
N HIS A 383 42.06 -8.80 30.17
CA HIS A 383 41.74 -9.39 31.47
C HIS A 383 40.65 -10.45 31.40
N LEU A 384 39.66 -10.25 30.52
CA LEU A 384 38.55 -11.20 30.32
C LEU A 384 39.02 -12.52 29.70
N TYR A 385 40.05 -12.46 28.84
CA TYR A 385 40.60 -13.61 28.13
C TYR A 385 42.13 -13.71 28.30
N ASP A 386 42.60 -13.63 29.55
CA ASP A 386 44.03 -13.66 29.90
C ASP A 386 44.78 -14.87 29.33
N GLN A 387 44.09 -16.01 29.25
CA GLN A 387 44.58 -17.25 28.68
C GLN A 387 44.95 -17.16 27.20
N VAL A 388 44.29 -16.30 26.42
CA VAL A 388 44.63 -16.06 25.01
C VAL A 388 45.85 -15.17 24.91
N VAL A 389 45.96 -14.17 25.79
CA VAL A 389 47.10 -13.25 25.85
C VAL A 389 48.39 -13.93 26.31
N ARG A 390 48.28 -14.94 27.19
CA ARG A 390 49.39 -15.77 27.66
C ARG A 390 49.88 -16.79 26.62
N SER A 391 48.98 -17.30 25.77
CA SER A 391 49.27 -18.32 24.75
C SER A 391 48.79 -17.90 23.35
N PRO A 392 49.27 -16.76 22.80
CA PRO A 392 48.74 -16.19 21.55
C PRO A 392 49.05 -17.01 20.29
N GLU A 393 49.99 -17.96 20.36
CA GLU A 393 50.35 -18.86 19.25
C GLU A 393 49.40 -20.06 19.17
N GLU A 394 48.78 -20.45 20.29
CA GLU A 394 47.95 -21.66 20.40
C GLU A 394 46.46 -21.33 20.43
N LYS A 395 46.11 -20.18 21.02
CA LYS A 395 44.74 -19.76 21.28
C LYS A 395 44.40 -18.47 20.54
N ASN A 396 43.16 -18.38 20.11
CA ASN A 396 42.56 -17.21 19.49
C ASN A 396 41.13 -17.04 20.01
N LEU A 397 40.57 -15.86 19.78
CA LEU A 397 39.16 -15.59 20.01
C LEU A 397 38.40 -15.72 18.70
N ILE A 398 37.13 -16.12 18.80
CA ILE A 398 36.12 -15.96 17.77
C ILE A 398 35.13 -14.87 18.19
N TRP A 399 34.58 -14.15 17.21
CA TRP A 399 33.62 -13.09 17.46
C TRP A 399 32.49 -13.10 16.42
N ALA A 400 31.32 -12.58 16.79
CA ALA A 400 30.23 -12.31 15.85
C ALA A 400 29.37 -11.13 16.30
N ILE A 401 28.78 -10.45 15.32
CA ILE A 401 27.67 -9.53 15.53
C ILE A 401 26.36 -10.28 15.35
N GLY A 402 25.57 -10.34 16.42
CA GLY A 402 24.29 -11.03 16.48
C GLY A 402 23.17 -10.35 15.68
N LYS A 403 21.99 -10.99 15.70
CA LYS A 403 20.77 -10.51 15.04
C LYS A 403 20.43 -9.06 15.40
N ASP A 404 20.46 -8.76 16.69
CA ASP A 404 20.05 -7.49 17.24
C ASP A 404 21.25 -6.56 17.46
N GLY A 405 22.36 -6.81 16.76
CA GLY A 405 23.58 -6.02 16.91
C GLY A 405 24.33 -6.29 18.20
N THR A 406 24.08 -7.39 18.91
CA THR A 406 24.86 -7.81 20.07
C THR A 406 26.27 -8.25 19.65
N LEU A 407 27.25 -8.09 20.53
CA LEU A 407 28.61 -8.59 20.31
C LEU A 407 28.79 -9.90 21.08
N PHE A 408 29.17 -10.97 20.36
CA PHE A 408 29.63 -12.22 20.96
C PHE A 408 31.15 -12.33 20.85
N VAL A 409 31.81 -12.74 21.93
CA VAL A 409 33.23 -13.14 21.92
C VAL A 409 33.38 -14.43 22.72
N ALA A 410 34.21 -15.34 22.22
CA ALA A 410 34.54 -16.60 22.90
C ALA A 410 35.96 -17.05 22.53
N VAL A 411 36.52 -17.98 23.30
CA VAL A 411 37.74 -18.69 22.89
C VAL A 411 37.40 -19.69 21.79
N ASP A 412 38.25 -19.78 20.77
CA ASP A 412 38.18 -20.79 19.72
C ASP A 412 38.62 -22.16 20.26
N LEU A 413 37.67 -22.99 20.66
CA LEU A 413 37.95 -24.33 21.20
C LEU A 413 38.02 -25.34 20.05
N LYS A 414 39.18 -25.96 19.87
CA LYS A 414 39.45 -26.88 18.76
C LYS A 414 39.09 -28.35 19.06
N ASP A 415 39.06 -28.74 20.32
CA ASP A 415 38.78 -30.11 20.74
C ASP A 415 37.95 -30.17 22.06
N PRO A 416 36.67 -30.59 22.01
CA PRO A 416 35.89 -30.76 20.79
C PRO A 416 35.70 -29.40 20.09
N LYS A 417 35.56 -29.41 18.76
CA LYS A 417 35.45 -28.17 17.96
C LYS A 417 34.18 -27.39 18.31
N ARG A 418 34.32 -26.17 18.81
CA ARG A 418 33.22 -25.24 19.17
C ARG A 418 33.44 -23.89 18.49
N GLY A 419 33.04 -23.79 17.22
CA GLY A 419 33.20 -22.59 16.40
C GLY A 419 32.07 -21.56 16.59
N HIS A 420 31.91 -20.62 15.65
CA HIS A 420 30.93 -19.52 15.77
C HIS A 420 29.49 -19.93 16.14
N PRO A 421 28.90 -21.03 15.64
CA PRO A 421 27.54 -21.44 16.03
C PRO A 421 27.41 -21.81 17.51
N SER A 422 28.52 -22.20 18.16
CA SER A 422 28.53 -22.60 19.56
C SER A 422 28.51 -21.44 20.55
N MET A 423 28.82 -20.22 20.10
CA MET A 423 28.68 -19.00 20.91
C MET A 423 27.37 -18.26 20.63
N THR A 424 26.83 -18.35 19.40
CA THR A 424 25.54 -17.74 19.04
C THR A 424 24.33 -18.63 19.36
N GLY A 425 24.56 -19.86 19.83
CA GLY A 425 23.49 -20.83 20.09
C GLY A 425 22.69 -21.17 18.84
N PHE A 426 23.38 -21.41 17.73
CA PHE A 426 22.79 -21.68 16.40
C PHE A 426 21.94 -20.53 15.83
N GLN A 427 21.89 -19.38 16.49
CA GLN A 427 21.17 -18.23 15.96
C GLN A 427 21.87 -17.66 14.73
N ALA A 428 21.06 -16.99 13.90
CA ALA A 428 21.58 -16.25 12.77
C ALA A 428 22.40 -15.04 13.25
N ALA A 429 23.50 -14.78 12.56
CA ALA A 429 24.41 -13.67 12.85
C ALA A 429 24.70 -12.89 11.56
N ARG A 430 25.18 -11.66 11.71
CA ARG A 430 25.40 -10.74 10.59
C ARG A 430 26.77 -10.94 9.97
N ILE A 431 27.80 -10.67 10.75
CA ILE A 431 29.20 -10.89 10.38
C ILE A 431 29.95 -11.48 11.57
N ALA A 432 30.92 -12.34 11.28
CA ALA A 432 31.74 -13.02 12.26
C ALA A 432 33.18 -13.19 11.79
N GLY A 433 34.08 -13.50 12.71
CA GLY A 433 35.48 -13.73 12.39
C GLY A 433 36.31 -14.15 13.59
N GLU A 434 37.60 -13.89 13.51
CA GLU A 434 38.57 -14.31 14.50
C GLU A 434 39.40 -13.11 14.98
N MET A 435 39.90 -13.18 16.21
CA MET A 435 40.82 -12.20 16.80
C MET A 435 42.03 -12.88 17.41
N TRP A 436 43.21 -12.32 17.16
CA TRP A 436 44.48 -12.78 17.71
C TRP A 436 45.17 -11.67 18.47
N TRP A 437 45.69 -12.00 19.64
CA TRP A 437 46.57 -11.11 20.37
C TRP A 437 47.95 -11.09 19.71
N ARG A 438 48.47 -9.88 19.44
CA ARG A 438 49.81 -9.66 18.91
C ARG A 438 50.58 -8.77 19.85
N ARG A 439 51.87 -9.04 20.01
CA ARG A 439 52.81 -8.13 20.71
C ARG A 439 53.83 -7.61 19.70
N PRO A 440 53.50 -6.53 18.95
CA PRO A 440 54.42 -5.95 17.98
C PRO A 440 55.61 -5.23 18.64
N SER A 441 55.55 -4.94 19.96
CA SER A 441 56.68 -4.41 20.72
C SER A 441 56.59 -4.81 22.21
N GLU A 442 57.67 -4.60 22.97
CA GLU A 442 57.70 -4.83 24.43
C GLU A 442 56.79 -3.87 25.22
N LYS A 443 56.24 -2.82 24.60
CA LYS A 443 55.47 -1.76 25.28
C LYS A 443 53.94 -1.85 25.14
N GLY A 444 53.44 -2.87 24.46
CA GLY A 444 51.99 -3.06 24.31
C GLY A 444 51.64 -4.06 23.21
N GLY A 445 50.46 -4.66 23.32
CA GLY A 445 49.91 -5.54 22.30
C GLY A 445 48.64 -5.01 21.65
N VAL A 446 48.28 -5.62 20.53
CA VAL A 446 47.13 -5.23 19.70
C VAL A 446 46.35 -6.49 19.32
N TRP A 447 45.04 -6.36 19.20
CA TRP A 447 44.17 -7.39 18.65
C TRP A 447 44.11 -7.26 17.13
N GLY A 448 44.60 -8.28 16.43
CA GLY A 448 44.38 -8.42 14.99
C GLY A 448 43.01 -9.06 14.76
N VAL A 449 42.11 -8.39 14.03
CA VAL A 449 40.73 -8.82 13.78
C VAL A 449 40.52 -9.08 12.29
N ASN A 450 39.89 -10.19 11.93
CA ASN A 450 39.50 -10.48 10.55
C ASN A 450 38.01 -10.86 10.45
N HIS A 451 37.50 -11.04 9.23
CA HIS A 451 36.14 -11.54 8.95
C HIS A 451 36.14 -13.04 8.56
N GLY A 452 37.11 -13.82 9.05
CA GLY A 452 37.45 -15.18 8.61
C GLY A 452 36.46 -16.29 9.01
N SER A 453 35.15 -16.03 9.05
CA SER A 453 34.16 -17.05 9.38
C SER A 453 33.58 -17.72 8.12
N GLY A 454 33.87 -19.01 7.95
CA GLY A 454 33.21 -19.85 6.94
C GLY A 454 31.73 -20.11 7.18
N ARG A 455 31.18 -19.67 8.33
CA ARG A 455 29.78 -19.87 8.72
C ARG A 455 28.90 -18.68 8.36
N TYR A 456 29.40 -17.46 8.57
CA TYR A 456 28.61 -16.22 8.47
C TYR A 456 29.18 -15.17 7.49
N SER A 457 30.46 -15.22 7.13
CA SER A 457 31.14 -14.07 6.48
C SER A 457 31.74 -14.34 5.10
N PHE A 458 31.76 -15.59 4.64
CA PHE A 458 32.54 -16.02 3.47
C PHE A 458 32.07 -15.44 2.12
N ASP A 459 30.80 -15.12 1.98
CA ASP A 459 30.14 -14.80 0.71
C ASP A 459 29.43 -13.44 0.73
N TYR A 460 29.94 -12.49 1.52
CA TYR A 460 29.63 -11.09 1.30
C TYR A 460 30.39 -10.56 0.09
N ALA A 461 29.75 -9.70 -0.70
CA ALA A 461 30.41 -8.98 -1.79
C ALA A 461 31.41 -7.93 -1.27
N ASN A 462 31.13 -7.32 -0.10
CA ASN A 462 31.96 -6.29 0.51
C ASN A 462 32.29 -6.58 2.00
N PRO A 463 33.00 -7.68 2.31
CA PRO A 463 33.27 -8.09 3.68
C PRO A 463 34.20 -7.12 4.43
N GLN A 464 35.05 -6.36 3.71
CA GLN A 464 36.03 -5.47 4.32
C GLN A 464 35.41 -4.21 4.94
N ASN A 465 34.39 -3.63 4.31
CA ASN A 465 33.67 -2.49 4.89
C ASN A 465 32.91 -2.92 6.15
N LEU A 466 32.25 -4.08 6.09
CA LEU A 466 31.56 -4.66 7.25
C LEU A 466 32.51 -4.97 8.41
N LEU A 467 33.71 -5.49 8.10
CA LEU A 467 34.76 -5.72 9.10
C LEU A 467 35.20 -4.42 9.78
N THR A 468 35.42 -3.35 9.00
CA THR A 468 35.82 -2.05 9.55
C THR A 468 34.78 -1.54 10.56
N ASN A 469 33.49 -1.65 10.22
CA ASN A 469 32.41 -1.29 11.14
C ASN A 469 32.35 -2.19 12.38
N ALA A 470 32.57 -3.49 12.21
CA ALA A 470 32.62 -4.44 13.32
C ALA A 470 33.77 -4.14 14.28
N ILE A 471 34.96 -3.77 13.77
CA ILE A 471 36.11 -3.35 14.59
C ILE A 471 35.76 -2.11 15.41
N THR A 472 35.15 -1.09 14.79
CA THR A 472 34.70 0.11 15.50
C THR A 472 33.73 -0.22 16.63
N LYS A 473 32.81 -1.16 16.38
CA LYS A 473 31.90 -1.64 17.42
C LYS A 473 32.63 -2.39 18.53
N ILE A 474 33.53 -3.33 18.21
CA ILE A 474 34.31 -4.05 19.23
C ILE A 474 35.11 -3.07 20.08
N ALA A 475 35.76 -2.09 19.45
CA ALA A 475 36.51 -1.04 20.14
C ALA A 475 35.63 -0.16 21.04
N SER A 476 34.33 0.01 20.73
CA SER A 476 33.42 0.74 21.62
C SER A 476 33.09 -0.02 22.91
N PHE A 477 33.13 -1.35 22.89
CA PHE A 477 33.00 -2.18 24.11
C PHE A 477 34.30 -2.20 24.92
N PHE A 478 35.45 -2.23 24.24
CA PHE A 478 36.77 -2.36 24.86
C PHE A 478 37.69 -1.18 24.51
N PRO A 479 37.38 0.04 25.00
CA PRO A 479 38.06 1.27 24.58
C PRO A 479 39.54 1.35 24.98
N ASP A 480 39.98 0.53 25.93
CA ASP A 480 41.36 0.54 26.42
C ASP A 480 42.26 -0.42 25.59
N ASP A 481 41.67 -1.21 24.69
CA ASP A 481 42.37 -2.11 23.77
C ASP A 481 42.54 -1.48 22.38
N GLN A 482 43.60 -1.90 21.67
CA GLN A 482 43.81 -1.51 20.27
C GLN A 482 43.46 -2.65 19.32
N PHE A 483 42.67 -2.34 18.29
CA PHE A 483 42.21 -3.28 17.28
C PHE A 483 42.69 -2.87 15.89
N ILE A 484 43.27 -3.82 15.14
CA ILE A 484 43.75 -3.60 13.77
C ILE A 484 43.20 -4.67 12.83
N VAL A 485 42.99 -4.32 11.57
CA VAL A 485 42.64 -5.31 10.54
C VAL A 485 43.78 -6.31 10.38
N SER A 486 43.46 -7.59 10.47
CA SER A 486 44.39 -8.70 10.25
C SER A 486 44.18 -9.31 8.86
N VAL A 487 45.27 -9.41 8.09
CA VAL A 487 45.29 -10.16 6.81
C VAL A 487 45.44 -11.67 7.04
N ARG A 488 45.69 -12.11 8.28
CA ARG A 488 45.94 -13.53 8.61
C ARG A 488 44.64 -14.29 8.87
N THR A 489 44.64 -15.56 8.49
CA THR A 489 43.62 -16.58 8.78
C THR A 489 44.16 -17.70 9.68
N THR A 490 45.39 -17.56 10.19
CA THR A 490 46.06 -18.55 11.04
C THR A 490 46.87 -17.87 12.17
N PRO A 491 47.12 -18.57 13.30
CA PRO A 491 47.91 -18.05 14.42
C PRO A 491 49.35 -17.66 14.00
N PRO A 492 50.02 -16.75 14.72
CA PRO A 492 51.43 -16.45 14.47
C PRO A 492 52.31 -17.67 14.78
N CYS A 493 53.13 -18.09 13.80
CA CYS A 493 54.22 -19.03 14.01
C CYS A 493 55.47 -18.29 14.49
N ILE A 494 56.27 -18.94 15.35
CA ILE A 494 57.54 -18.45 15.92
C ILE A 494 58.51 -17.87 14.86
N SER A 495 58.39 -18.24 13.58
CA SER A 495 59.22 -17.73 12.48
C SER A 495 58.93 -16.29 12.03
N ASP A 496 57.85 -15.65 12.51
CA ASP A 496 57.46 -14.30 12.07
C ASP A 496 57.97 -13.17 12.99
N LEU A 497 58.64 -13.52 14.08
CA LEU A 497 59.35 -12.58 14.96
C LEU A 497 60.81 -12.52 14.56
N ASN A 498 61.11 -12.00 13.37
CA ASN A 498 62.46 -11.48 13.13
C ASN A 498 62.52 -10.06 13.73
N PRO A 499 63.44 -9.79 14.66
CA PRO A 499 63.71 -8.44 15.11
C PRO A 499 64.42 -7.68 13.99
N LEU A 500 64.06 -6.42 13.80
CA LEU A 500 64.95 -5.43 13.17
C LEU A 500 66.11 -5.13 14.11
#